data_AF-A0A7C5KEI6-F1
#
_entry.id   AF-A0A7C5KEI6-F1
#
_cell.length_a   1.000
_cell.length_b   1.000
_cell.length_c   1.000
_cell.angle_alpha   90.00
_cell.angle_beta   90.00
_cell.angle_gamma   90.00
#
_symmetry.space_group_name_H-M   'P 1'
#
loop_
_entity.id
_entity.type
_entity.pdbx_description
1 polymer ?
#
loop_
_entity_poly.entity_id
_entity_poly.type
_entity_poly.pdbx_seq_one_letter_code
_entity_poly.pdbx_strand_id
1 'polypeptide(L)'
;MKREVMNLKELCAYLRLPEKEVLRRIESQGLPGRRVRGEWIFHKVEVDDWLQRTMPALPPEQLSRLEEGVVRAKRPLKEELLVSPLLLKDSIRVGMAARTKASVLRELVEIADGTGLVYDRESLAASLKEREDLGSTALGGGVAIPHPRVRQPWVLAESFLVAGVHPRGIPFGGPDGSLVALFFMPLCVSDQEPLQVLARLVRMLQDKKFLQQLREAGDAEELLE
;
A
#
# COMPACT_ATOMS: atom_id res chain seq x y z
N MET A 1 12.54 -14.72 15.75
CA MET A 1 11.55 -15.34 14.84
C MET A 1 10.22 -14.64 15.03
N LYS A 2 9.79 -13.80 14.08
CA LYS A 2 8.47 -13.15 14.17
C LYS A 2 7.40 -14.18 13.87
N ARG A 3 6.32 -14.21 14.66
CA ARG A 3 5.24 -15.18 14.51
C ARG A 3 4.52 -14.93 13.18
N GLU A 4 4.60 -15.90 12.27
CA GLU A 4 3.84 -15.93 11.01
C GLU A 4 2.35 -16.20 11.24
N VAL A 5 2.00 -16.63 12.45
CA VAL A 5 0.66 -17.02 12.88
C VAL A 5 0.19 -16.19 14.07
N MET A 6 -1.08 -15.82 14.05
CA MET A 6 -1.77 -15.10 15.13
C MET A 6 -2.93 -15.96 15.64
N ASN A 7 -3.18 -15.93 16.95
CA ASN A 7 -4.46 -16.36 17.51
C ASN A 7 -5.52 -15.25 17.39
N LEU A 8 -6.77 -15.54 17.77
CA LEU A 8 -7.87 -14.56 17.70
C LEU A 8 -7.60 -13.27 18.46
N LYS A 9 -7.03 -13.35 19.68
CA LYS A 9 -6.73 -12.17 20.50
C LYS A 9 -5.64 -11.31 19.85
N GLU A 10 -4.60 -11.94 19.31
CA GLU A 10 -3.53 -11.29 18.57
C GLU A 10 -4.07 -10.63 17.29
N LEU A 11 -4.97 -11.30 16.57
CA LEU A 11 -5.61 -10.73 15.38
C LEU A 11 -6.51 -9.53 15.71
N CYS A 12 -7.31 -9.61 16.78
CA CYS A 12 -8.13 -8.48 17.24
C CYS A 12 -7.26 -7.26 17.57
N ALA A 13 -6.13 -7.48 18.24
CA ALA A 13 -5.16 -6.42 18.52
C ALA A 13 -4.52 -5.88 17.23
N TYR A 14 -4.20 -6.76 16.27
CA TYR A 14 -3.61 -6.41 15.00
C TYR A 14 -4.54 -5.56 14.13
N LEU A 15 -5.81 -5.97 14.00
CA LEU A 15 -6.83 -5.27 13.20
C LEU A 15 -7.47 -4.08 13.94
N ARG A 16 -7.25 -3.97 15.25
CA ARG A 16 -7.97 -3.06 16.16
C ARG A 16 -9.50 -3.20 16.07
N LEU A 17 -9.96 -4.44 15.99
CA LEU A 17 -11.37 -4.76 15.91
C LEU A 17 -11.82 -5.55 17.15
N PRO A 18 -13.04 -5.29 17.65
CA PRO A 18 -13.65 -6.16 18.63
C PRO A 18 -13.74 -7.59 18.10
N GLU A 19 -13.63 -8.58 18.98
CA GLU A 19 -13.69 -10.00 18.61
C GLU A 19 -14.95 -10.35 17.80
N LYS A 20 -16.10 -9.82 18.21
CA LYS A 20 -17.37 -10.01 17.50
C LYS A 20 -17.29 -9.55 16.03
N GLU A 21 -16.58 -8.47 15.77
CA GLU A 21 -16.40 -7.94 14.41
C GLU A 21 -15.41 -8.78 13.61
N VAL A 22 -14.33 -9.25 14.22
CA VAL A 22 -13.40 -10.19 13.57
C VAL A 22 -14.13 -11.48 13.16
N LEU A 23 -14.90 -12.08 14.08
CA LEU A 23 -15.69 -13.28 13.80
C LEU A 23 -16.72 -13.03 12.69
N ARG A 24 -17.43 -11.90 12.73
CA ARG A 24 -18.35 -11.50 11.66
C ARG A 24 -17.65 -11.44 10.30
N ARG A 25 -16.41 -10.93 10.23
CA ARG A 25 -15.65 -10.81 8.98
C ARG A 25 -15.20 -12.16 8.44
N ILE A 26 -14.93 -13.14 9.30
CA ILE A 26 -14.66 -14.52 8.86
C ILE A 26 -15.89 -15.06 8.12
N GLU A 27 -17.07 -14.89 8.69
CA GLU A 27 -18.31 -15.45 8.15
C GLU A 27 -18.85 -14.69 6.93
N SER A 28 -18.79 -13.35 6.96
CA SER A 28 -19.49 -12.49 5.98
C SER A 28 -18.58 -11.84 4.94
N GLN A 29 -17.28 -11.75 5.20
CA GLN A 29 -16.32 -11.04 4.35
C GLN A 29 -15.12 -11.90 3.94
N GLY A 30 -15.10 -13.17 4.32
CA GLY A 30 -14.06 -14.13 3.93
C GLY A 30 -12.68 -13.85 4.52
N LEU A 31 -12.60 -13.26 5.72
CA LEU A 31 -11.32 -13.10 6.44
C LEU A 31 -10.67 -14.48 6.64
N PRO A 32 -9.45 -14.72 6.11
CA PRO A 32 -8.84 -16.05 6.12
C PRO A 32 -8.40 -16.43 7.52
N GLY A 33 -8.91 -17.56 8.01
CA GLY A 33 -8.55 -18.16 9.30
C GLY A 33 -8.92 -19.63 9.33
N ARG A 34 -8.26 -20.41 10.19
CA ARG A 34 -8.52 -21.85 10.35
C ARG A 34 -8.69 -22.21 11.82
N ARG A 35 -9.52 -23.21 12.10
CA ARG A 35 -9.62 -23.80 13.44
C ARG A 35 -8.64 -24.97 13.57
N VAL A 36 -7.70 -24.88 14.50
CA VAL A 36 -6.72 -25.92 14.83
C VAL A 36 -6.92 -26.30 16.29
N ARG A 37 -7.29 -27.56 16.55
CA ARG A 37 -7.60 -28.07 17.91
C ARG A 37 -8.62 -27.21 18.68
N GLY A 38 -9.60 -26.64 17.97
CA GLY A 38 -10.65 -25.80 18.55
C GLY A 38 -10.30 -24.32 18.66
N GLU A 39 -9.05 -23.92 18.42
CA GLU A 39 -8.61 -22.53 18.46
C GLU A 39 -8.48 -21.93 17.07
N TRP A 40 -8.79 -20.64 16.94
CA TRP A 40 -8.59 -19.90 15.70
C TRP A 40 -7.12 -19.53 15.52
N ILE A 41 -6.59 -19.84 14.34
CA ILE A 41 -5.25 -19.51 13.88
C ILE A 41 -5.34 -18.77 12.54
N PHE A 42 -4.55 -17.71 12.40
CA PHE A 42 -4.54 -16.82 11.25
C PHE A 42 -3.11 -16.63 10.77
N HIS A 43 -2.84 -16.85 9.48
CA HIS A 43 -1.55 -16.49 8.91
C HIS A 43 -1.54 -15.00 8.62
N LYS A 44 -0.53 -14.29 9.12
CA LYS A 44 -0.44 -12.83 8.96
C LYS A 44 -0.47 -12.41 7.49
N VAL A 45 0.28 -13.10 6.64
CA VAL A 45 0.34 -12.80 5.19
C VAL A 45 -1.04 -12.93 4.53
N GLU A 46 -1.81 -13.96 4.86
CA GLU A 46 -3.16 -14.14 4.30
C GLU A 46 -4.11 -13.01 4.77
N VAL A 47 -4.00 -12.61 6.04
CA VAL A 47 -4.78 -11.49 6.60
C VAL A 47 -4.41 -10.17 5.92
N ASP A 48 -3.11 -9.90 5.74
CA ASP A 48 -2.63 -8.69 5.08
C ASP A 48 -3.12 -8.61 3.63
N ASP A 49 -3.03 -9.72 2.88
CA ASP A 49 -3.54 -9.81 1.51
C ASP A 49 -5.05 -9.55 1.45
N TRP A 50 -5.80 -10.13 2.38
CA TRP A 50 -7.24 -9.92 2.49
C TRP A 50 -7.57 -8.45 2.80
N LEU A 51 -6.83 -7.82 3.72
CA LEU A 51 -6.98 -6.40 4.02
C LEU A 51 -6.72 -5.55 2.78
N GLN A 52 -5.62 -5.76 2.08
CA GLN A 52 -5.27 -4.99 0.88
C GLN A 52 -6.34 -5.09 -0.21
N ARG A 53 -6.96 -6.26 -0.38
CA ARG A 53 -8.05 -6.46 -1.36
C ARG A 53 -9.35 -5.78 -0.97
N THR A 54 -9.64 -5.70 0.33
CA THR A 54 -10.89 -5.13 0.85
C THR A 54 -10.80 -3.64 1.14
N MET A 55 -9.60 -3.12 1.42
CA MET A 55 -9.30 -1.74 1.79
C MET A 55 -9.91 -0.68 0.84
N PRO A 56 -9.86 -0.84 -0.50
CA PRO A 56 -10.42 0.16 -1.42
C PRO A 56 -11.92 0.41 -1.25
N ALA A 57 -12.65 -0.59 -0.74
CA ALA A 57 -14.10 -0.52 -0.51
C ALA A 57 -14.47 -0.12 0.92
N LEU A 58 -13.49 0.10 1.82
CA LEU A 58 -13.76 0.49 3.20
C LEU A 58 -14.16 1.97 3.28
N PRO A 59 -15.10 2.31 4.19
CA PRO A 59 -15.46 3.69 4.45
C PRO A 59 -14.32 4.43 5.20
N PRO A 60 -14.23 5.77 5.06
CA PRO A 60 -13.14 6.56 5.64
C PRO A 60 -12.92 6.37 7.14
N GLU A 61 -13.97 6.15 7.93
CA GLU A 61 -13.84 5.96 9.39
C GLU A 61 -13.13 4.65 9.73
N GLN A 62 -13.26 3.62 8.88
CA GLN A 62 -12.56 2.35 9.06
C GLN A 62 -11.10 2.43 8.61
N LEU A 63 -10.82 3.18 7.53
CA LEU A 63 -9.45 3.46 7.09
C LEU A 63 -8.67 4.23 8.17
N SER A 64 -9.28 5.26 8.78
CA SER A 64 -8.66 6.01 9.89
C SER A 64 -8.24 5.12 11.06
N ARG A 65 -9.05 4.11 11.41
CA ARG A 65 -8.70 3.18 12.51
C ARG A 65 -7.51 2.28 12.19
N LEU A 66 -7.36 1.89 10.92
CA LEU A 66 -6.20 1.13 10.44
C LEU A 66 -4.94 2.01 10.46
N GLU A 67 -5.06 3.29 10.07
CA GLU A 67 -3.98 4.29 10.15
C GLU A 67 -3.48 4.47 11.60
N GLU A 68 -4.38 4.58 12.58
CA GLU A 68 -4.03 4.80 13.99
C GLU A 68 -3.33 3.60 14.67
N GLY A 69 -3.23 2.46 13.96
CA GLY A 69 -2.83 1.10 14.34
C GLY A 69 -1.65 0.87 15.29
N VAL A 70 -0.62 1.72 15.32
CA VAL A 70 0.69 1.39 15.94
C VAL A 70 1.16 2.41 16.99
N VAL A 71 0.34 3.38 17.38
CA VAL A 71 0.74 4.32 18.46
C VAL A 71 0.69 3.68 19.83
N ARG A 72 1.72 2.90 20.15
CA ARG A 72 2.20 2.72 21.53
C ARG A 72 3.28 3.77 21.80
N ALA A 73 2.90 5.04 21.94
CA ALA A 73 3.58 6.05 22.77
C ALA A 73 3.03 7.46 22.50
N LYS A 74 2.33 8.04 23.49
CA LYS A 74 2.40 9.46 23.94
C LYS A 74 2.71 10.63 22.97
N ARG A 75 2.38 10.61 21.68
CA ARG A 75 2.39 11.82 20.83
C ARG A 75 1.13 11.93 19.96
N PRO A 76 0.59 13.14 19.78
CA PRO A 76 -0.54 13.36 18.88
C PRO A 76 -0.11 13.08 17.43
N LEU A 77 -0.83 12.13 16.83
CA LEU A 77 -0.64 11.47 15.54
C LEU A 77 -0.62 12.31 14.26
N LYS A 78 -0.75 13.64 14.35
CA LYS A 78 -1.06 14.44 13.16
C LYS A 78 0.12 14.59 12.20
N GLU A 79 1.36 14.40 12.66
CA GLU A 79 2.58 14.67 11.88
C GLU A 79 3.36 13.41 11.46
N GLU A 80 3.27 12.29 12.20
CA GLU A 80 4.04 11.06 11.92
C GLU A 80 3.36 10.11 10.90
N LEU A 81 2.07 10.34 10.57
CA LEU A 81 1.32 9.61 9.52
C LEU A 81 1.19 10.40 8.22
N LEU A 82 1.97 11.47 8.06
CA LEU A 82 1.97 12.25 6.83
C LEU A 82 2.58 11.37 5.71
N VAL A 83 1.90 11.32 4.57
CA VAL A 83 2.46 10.74 3.35
C VAL A 83 3.62 11.61 2.85
N SER A 84 3.55 12.92 3.07
CA SER A 84 4.51 13.89 2.56
C SER A 84 5.95 13.67 3.04
N PRO A 85 6.25 13.36 4.32
CA PRO A 85 7.60 12.99 4.76
C PRO A 85 8.19 11.73 4.12
N LEU A 86 7.33 10.80 3.65
CA LEU A 86 7.80 9.62 2.91
C LEU A 86 8.06 9.95 1.44
N LEU A 87 7.47 11.01 0.91
CA LEU A 87 7.58 11.39 -0.49
C LEU A 87 8.77 12.35 -0.67
N LEU A 88 9.85 11.84 -1.24
CA LEU A 88 11.04 12.62 -1.53
C LEU A 88 10.90 13.24 -2.93
N LYS A 89 11.43 14.45 -3.14
CA LYS A 89 11.41 15.08 -4.47
C LYS A 89 12.06 14.17 -5.53
N ASP A 90 13.16 13.51 -5.18
CA ASP A 90 13.91 12.62 -6.07
C ASP A 90 13.21 11.26 -6.30
N SER A 91 12.18 10.95 -5.52
CA SER A 91 11.35 9.74 -5.71
C SER A 91 10.06 10.02 -6.49
N ILE A 92 9.93 11.21 -7.09
CA ILE A 92 8.80 11.60 -7.94
C ILE A 92 9.21 11.64 -9.40
N ARG A 93 8.36 11.12 -10.28
CA ARG A 93 8.48 11.31 -11.73
C ARG A 93 7.16 11.73 -12.36
N VAL A 94 7.11 12.98 -12.82
CA VAL A 94 6.06 13.44 -13.74
C VAL A 94 6.52 13.18 -15.17
N GLY A 95 5.60 12.66 -16.01
CA GLY A 95 5.90 12.34 -17.41
C GLY A 95 6.48 10.95 -17.62
N MET A 96 5.97 9.93 -16.92
CA MET A 96 6.39 8.54 -17.11
C MET A 96 6.23 8.09 -18.58
N ALA A 97 7.17 7.26 -19.05
CA ALA A 97 7.21 6.79 -20.45
C ALA A 97 6.66 5.37 -20.65
N ALA A 98 6.48 4.61 -19.57
CA ALA A 98 6.02 3.23 -19.60
C ALA A 98 4.65 3.05 -20.25
N ARG A 99 4.52 2.07 -21.16
CA ARG A 99 3.29 1.79 -21.93
C ARG A 99 2.59 0.48 -21.58
N THR A 100 3.23 -0.33 -20.75
CA THR A 100 2.73 -1.63 -20.30
C THR A 100 2.82 -1.71 -18.79
N LYS A 101 1.99 -2.55 -18.18
CA LYS A 101 2.04 -2.86 -16.74
C LYS A 101 3.46 -3.21 -16.28
N ALA A 102 4.14 -4.11 -17.00
CA ALA A 102 5.51 -4.52 -16.68
C ALA A 102 6.52 -3.37 -16.81
N SER A 103 6.39 -2.50 -17.82
CA SER A 103 7.27 -1.33 -17.94
C SER A 103 7.02 -0.30 -16.85
N VAL A 104 5.77 -0.14 -16.36
CA VAL A 104 5.49 0.77 -15.23
C VAL A 104 6.19 0.29 -13.98
N LEU A 105 6.09 -1.01 -13.65
CA LEU A 105 6.79 -1.56 -12.49
C LEU A 105 8.31 -1.36 -12.59
N ARG A 106 8.90 -1.58 -13.78
CA ARG A 106 10.34 -1.32 -14.01
C ARG A 106 10.70 0.15 -13.84
N GLU A 107 9.90 1.06 -14.40
CA GLU A 107 10.15 2.50 -14.29
C GLU A 107 10.00 2.99 -12.85
N LEU A 108 9.04 2.48 -12.08
CA LEU A 108 8.91 2.76 -10.64
C LEU A 108 10.13 2.29 -9.84
N VAL A 109 10.65 1.11 -10.16
CA VAL A 109 11.89 0.60 -9.56
C VAL A 109 13.09 1.47 -9.95
N GLU A 110 13.15 1.96 -11.19
CA GLU A 110 14.20 2.90 -11.62
C GLU A 110 14.14 4.24 -10.90
N ILE A 111 12.93 4.75 -10.60
CA ILE A 111 12.76 5.93 -9.74
C ILE A 111 13.30 5.63 -8.35
N ALA A 112 12.90 4.49 -7.76
CA ALA A 112 13.33 4.08 -6.43
C ALA A 112 14.86 3.95 -6.34
N ASP A 113 15.47 3.24 -7.29
CA ASP A 113 16.91 2.99 -7.37
C ASP A 113 17.71 4.30 -7.49
N GLY A 114 17.19 5.27 -8.27
CA GLY A 114 17.80 6.60 -8.42
C GLY A 114 17.93 7.40 -7.13
N THR A 115 17.18 7.07 -6.08
CA THR A 115 17.31 7.71 -4.76
C THR A 115 18.55 7.28 -3.98
N GLY A 116 19.17 6.16 -4.35
CA GLY A 116 20.26 5.54 -3.58
C GLY A 116 19.79 4.80 -2.31
N LEU A 117 18.47 4.70 -2.06
CA LEU A 117 17.90 4.03 -0.90
C LEU A 117 17.58 2.54 -1.14
N VAL A 118 17.82 2.03 -2.35
CA VAL A 118 17.58 0.63 -2.73
C VAL A 118 18.91 -0.11 -2.79
N TYR A 119 19.06 -1.17 -1.98
CA TYR A 119 20.25 -2.01 -1.97
C TYR A 119 20.20 -3.16 -2.99
N ASP A 120 19.00 -3.65 -3.31
CA ASP A 120 18.80 -4.76 -4.24
C ASP A 120 17.60 -4.49 -5.15
N ARG A 121 17.91 -3.85 -6.27
CA ARG A 121 16.95 -3.50 -7.33
C ARG A 121 16.24 -4.72 -7.90
N GLU A 122 16.95 -5.83 -8.09
CA GLU A 122 16.41 -7.02 -8.74
C GLU A 122 15.37 -7.71 -7.85
N SER A 123 15.68 -7.86 -6.55
CA SER A 123 14.75 -8.38 -5.56
C SER A 123 13.51 -7.52 -5.41
N LEU A 124 13.65 -6.18 -5.48
CA LEU A 124 12.52 -5.26 -5.46
C LEU A 124 11.63 -5.42 -6.70
N ALA A 125 12.23 -5.48 -7.89
CA ALA A 125 11.48 -5.67 -9.12
C ALA A 125 10.73 -7.02 -9.16
N ALA A 126 11.39 -8.09 -8.70
CA ALA A 126 10.80 -9.41 -8.60
C ALA A 126 9.61 -9.44 -7.64
N SER A 127 9.72 -8.82 -6.46
CA SER A 127 8.66 -8.82 -5.44
C SER A 127 7.44 -7.99 -5.87
N LEU A 128 7.65 -6.87 -6.56
CA LEU A 128 6.58 -6.08 -7.15
C LEU A 128 5.85 -6.87 -8.24
N LYS A 129 6.61 -7.54 -9.12
CA LYS A 129 6.03 -8.36 -10.18
C LYS A 129 5.19 -9.50 -9.57
N GLU A 130 5.74 -10.22 -8.58
CA GLU A 130 5.03 -11.29 -7.89
C GLU A 130 3.72 -10.78 -7.28
N ARG A 131 3.74 -9.62 -6.60
CA ARG A 131 2.52 -9.03 -6.03
C ARG A 131 1.50 -8.68 -7.10
N GLU A 132 1.94 -8.09 -8.21
CA GLU A 132 1.05 -7.64 -9.28
C GLU A 132 0.44 -8.82 -10.06
N ASP A 133 1.17 -9.93 -10.21
CA ASP A 133 0.68 -11.17 -10.84
C ASP A 133 -0.45 -11.83 -10.04
N LEU A 134 -0.49 -11.65 -8.71
CA LEU A 134 -1.58 -12.15 -7.86
C LEU A 134 -2.89 -11.39 -8.06
N GLY A 135 -2.83 -10.21 -8.67
CA GLY A 135 -3.96 -9.33 -8.90
C GLY A 135 -3.53 -7.88 -8.90
N SER A 136 -4.16 -7.13 -9.81
CA SER A 136 -3.90 -5.70 -10.01
C SER A 136 -3.94 -4.91 -8.71
N THR A 137 -2.94 -4.05 -8.51
CA THR A 137 -2.92 -3.05 -7.43
C THR A 137 -3.58 -1.72 -7.83
N ALA A 138 -4.19 -1.67 -9.02
CA ALA A 138 -5.01 -0.54 -9.43
C ALA A 138 -6.27 -0.40 -8.57
N LEU A 139 -6.55 0.84 -8.19
CA LEU A 139 -7.79 1.26 -7.57
C LEU A 139 -8.71 1.89 -8.63
N GLY A 140 -9.96 2.14 -8.27
CA GLY A 140 -10.86 2.93 -9.10
C GLY A 140 -10.37 4.38 -9.23
N GLY A 141 -10.78 5.04 -10.32
CA GLY A 141 -10.43 6.44 -10.53
C GLY A 141 -9.00 6.67 -11.00
N GLY A 142 -8.40 5.73 -11.75
CA GLY A 142 -7.17 5.94 -12.51
C GLY A 142 -5.88 6.06 -11.69
N VAL A 143 -5.81 5.37 -10.55
CA VAL A 143 -4.63 5.30 -9.67
C VAL A 143 -4.27 3.85 -9.35
N ALA A 144 -2.99 3.54 -9.14
CA ALA A 144 -2.54 2.26 -8.63
C ALA A 144 -1.54 2.44 -7.48
N ILE A 145 -1.50 1.45 -6.60
CA ILE A 145 -0.55 1.42 -5.49
C ILE A 145 0.32 0.16 -5.54
N PRO A 146 1.27 0.02 -6.49
CA PRO A 146 2.16 -1.13 -6.53
C PRO A 146 3.01 -1.20 -5.26
N HIS A 147 3.15 -2.37 -4.63
CA HIS A 147 3.96 -2.53 -3.42
C HIS A 147 4.42 -3.98 -3.26
N PRO A 148 5.56 -4.27 -2.62
CA PRO A 148 5.94 -5.64 -2.31
C PRO A 148 4.92 -6.30 -1.37
N ARG A 149 4.58 -7.57 -1.64
CA ARG A 149 3.69 -8.35 -0.77
C ARG A 149 4.33 -8.67 0.57
N VAL A 150 5.58 -9.14 0.51
CA VAL A 150 6.34 -9.56 1.67
C VAL A 150 7.45 -8.56 1.90
N ARG A 151 7.71 -8.32 3.19
CA ARG A 151 8.73 -7.39 3.65
C ARG A 151 10.12 -7.87 3.24
N GLN A 152 10.95 -6.96 2.76
CA GLN A 152 12.34 -7.25 2.37
C GLN A 152 13.28 -6.25 3.06
N PRO A 153 13.56 -6.41 4.37
CA PRO A 153 14.29 -5.40 5.15
C PRO A 153 15.74 -5.17 4.71
N TRP A 154 16.31 -6.07 3.92
CA TRP A 154 17.66 -5.97 3.34
C TRP A 154 17.67 -5.28 1.97
N VAL A 155 16.50 -5.02 1.38
CA VAL A 155 16.37 -4.42 0.05
C VAL A 155 16.38 -2.89 0.10
N LEU A 156 16.05 -2.30 1.26
CA LEU A 156 15.84 -0.85 1.41
C LEU A 156 16.63 -0.31 2.61
N ALA A 157 17.16 0.91 2.48
CA ALA A 157 17.82 1.63 3.56
C ALA A 157 16.83 2.19 4.59
N GLU A 158 15.72 2.76 4.12
CA GLU A 158 14.65 3.33 4.94
C GLU A 158 13.28 3.25 4.24
N SER A 159 12.22 3.66 4.94
CA SER A 159 10.86 3.71 4.38
C SER A 159 10.66 4.99 3.58
N PHE A 160 10.18 4.88 2.35
CA PHE A 160 9.86 6.03 1.49
C PHE A 160 8.74 5.70 0.49
N LEU A 161 8.25 6.71 -0.22
CA LEU A 161 7.19 6.61 -1.22
C LEU A 161 7.75 7.04 -2.56
N VAL A 162 7.53 6.22 -3.59
CA VAL A 162 7.75 6.60 -4.98
C VAL A 162 6.44 7.05 -5.60
N ALA A 163 6.44 8.17 -6.32
CA ALA A 163 5.28 8.64 -7.07
C ALA A 163 5.59 8.77 -8.56
N GLY A 164 4.63 8.37 -9.39
CA GLY A 164 4.73 8.44 -10.83
C GLY A 164 3.46 8.97 -11.47
N VAL A 165 3.58 9.92 -12.40
CA VAL A 165 2.48 10.45 -13.19
C VAL A 165 2.71 10.15 -14.66
N HIS A 166 1.84 9.33 -15.23
CA HIS A 166 1.83 9.03 -16.66
C HIS A 166 0.86 9.97 -17.40
N PRO A 167 1.29 10.67 -18.47
CA PRO A 167 0.55 11.79 -19.07
C PRO A 167 -0.80 11.41 -19.68
N ARG A 168 -1.01 10.14 -20.04
CA ARG A 168 -2.28 9.66 -20.64
C ARG A 168 -2.91 8.49 -19.88
N GLY A 169 -2.27 8.06 -18.80
CA GLY A 169 -2.48 6.74 -18.20
C GLY A 169 -2.24 5.55 -19.15
N ILE A 170 -2.30 4.33 -18.58
CA ILE A 170 -2.20 3.07 -19.33
C ILE A 170 -3.18 2.02 -18.81
N PRO A 171 -3.48 0.96 -19.59
CA PRO A 171 -4.18 -0.21 -19.06
C PRO A 171 -3.34 -0.90 -17.99
N PHE A 172 -3.79 -0.81 -16.74
CA PHE A 172 -3.13 -1.45 -15.59
C PHE A 172 -4.05 -2.45 -14.87
N GLY A 173 -5.31 -2.57 -15.29
CA GLY A 173 -6.29 -3.47 -14.68
C GLY A 173 -7.03 -2.83 -13.50
N GLY A 174 -7.45 -1.56 -13.65
CA GLY A 174 -8.35 -0.92 -12.70
C GLY A 174 -9.71 -1.64 -12.65
N PRO A 175 -10.37 -1.70 -11.48
CA PRO A 175 -11.64 -2.41 -11.31
C PRO A 175 -12.79 -1.78 -12.12
N ASP A 176 -12.67 -0.51 -12.50
CA ASP A 176 -13.61 0.24 -13.34
C ASP A 176 -13.21 0.23 -14.83
N GLY A 177 -12.13 -0.46 -15.21
CA GLY A 177 -11.59 -0.48 -16.57
C GLY A 177 -10.89 0.82 -16.98
N SER A 178 -10.72 1.78 -16.07
CA SER A 178 -10.07 3.05 -16.37
C SER A 178 -8.56 2.88 -16.64
N LEU A 179 -8.01 3.81 -17.42
CA LEU A 179 -6.56 3.96 -17.55
C LEU A 179 -5.99 4.51 -16.25
N VAL A 180 -4.88 3.93 -15.81
CA VAL A 180 -4.17 4.37 -14.61
C VAL A 180 -3.08 5.36 -15.00
N ALA A 181 -3.17 6.57 -14.45
CA ALA A 181 -2.22 7.65 -14.69
C ALA A 181 -1.36 7.95 -13.46
N LEU A 182 -1.87 7.67 -12.26
CA LEU A 182 -1.16 7.94 -11.00
C LEU A 182 -0.67 6.63 -10.40
N PHE A 183 0.59 6.59 -9.99
CA PHE A 183 1.22 5.43 -9.38
C PHE A 183 1.89 5.84 -8.08
N PHE A 184 1.56 5.16 -6.99
CA PHE A 184 2.16 5.39 -5.67
C PHE A 184 2.73 4.09 -5.16
N MET A 185 4.04 3.98 -5.02
CA MET A 185 4.71 2.76 -4.57
C MET A 185 5.30 2.95 -3.17
N PRO A 186 4.55 2.61 -2.10
CA PRO A 186 5.10 2.66 -0.76
C PRO A 186 6.11 1.53 -0.55
N LEU A 187 7.31 1.91 -0.14
CA LEU A 187 8.41 1.01 0.18
C LEU A 187 8.71 1.16 1.67
N CYS A 188 8.40 0.12 2.46
CA CYS A 188 8.50 0.20 3.91
C CYS A 188 9.51 -0.81 4.47
N VAL A 189 10.37 -0.33 5.38
CA VAL A 189 11.28 -1.16 6.16
C VAL A 189 10.66 -1.67 7.46
N SER A 190 9.47 -1.20 7.88
CA SER A 190 8.76 -1.70 9.06
C SER A 190 7.65 -2.73 8.72
N ASP A 191 7.19 -3.53 9.70
CA ASP A 191 6.13 -4.56 9.52
C ASP A 191 4.75 -3.95 9.73
N GLN A 192 4.75 -2.81 10.39
CA GLN A 192 3.61 -2.14 10.97
C GLN A 192 3.25 -0.88 10.15
N GLU A 193 4.20 -0.36 9.37
CA GLU A 193 4.03 0.78 8.47
C GLU A 193 3.25 0.47 7.18
N PRO A 194 3.43 -0.69 6.49
CA PRO A 194 2.85 -0.87 5.16
C PRO A 194 1.34 -0.69 5.13
N LEU A 195 0.61 -1.33 6.05
CA LEU A 195 -0.85 -1.22 6.09
C LEU A 195 -1.34 0.19 6.45
N GLN A 196 -0.58 0.94 7.24
CA GLN A 196 -0.95 2.31 7.62
C GLN A 196 -0.76 3.26 6.46
N VAL A 197 0.40 3.18 5.81
CA VAL A 197 0.70 3.96 4.62
C VAL A 197 -0.30 3.62 3.52
N LEU A 198 -0.61 2.34 3.31
CA LEU A 198 -1.65 1.91 2.37
C LEU A 198 -3.04 2.46 2.73
N ALA A 199 -3.48 2.32 3.98
CA ALA A 199 -4.80 2.84 4.41
C ALA A 199 -4.91 4.35 4.22
N ARG A 200 -3.84 5.07 4.56
CA ARG A 200 -3.75 6.52 4.38
C ARG A 200 -3.78 6.92 2.91
N LEU A 201 -2.97 6.27 2.08
CA LEU A 201 -2.95 6.51 0.64
C LEU A 201 -4.33 6.23 0.04
N VAL A 202 -4.94 5.08 0.33
CA VAL A 202 -6.28 4.75 -0.17
C VAL A 202 -7.29 5.82 0.23
N ARG A 203 -7.29 6.28 1.49
CA ARG A 203 -8.22 7.31 1.94
C ARG A 203 -8.00 8.65 1.23
N MET A 204 -6.76 9.07 1.03
CA MET A 204 -6.43 10.30 0.29
C MET A 204 -6.84 10.20 -1.18
N LEU A 205 -6.56 9.04 -1.79
CA LEU A 205 -6.79 8.77 -3.21
C LEU A 205 -8.27 8.46 -3.54
N GLN A 206 -9.15 8.36 -2.54
CA GLN A 206 -10.61 8.34 -2.75
C GLN A 206 -11.17 9.73 -3.07
N ASP A 207 -10.45 10.82 -2.76
CA ASP A 207 -10.87 12.18 -3.10
C ASP A 207 -10.60 12.49 -4.57
N LYS A 208 -11.68 12.60 -5.35
CA LYS A 208 -11.63 12.88 -6.80
C LYS A 208 -11.00 14.23 -7.12
N LYS A 209 -11.18 15.25 -6.27
CA LYS A 209 -10.60 16.57 -6.49
C LYS A 209 -9.09 16.51 -6.30
N PHE A 210 -8.65 15.81 -5.24
CA PHE A 210 -7.22 15.58 -4.99
C PHE A 210 -6.56 14.79 -6.13
N LEU A 211 -7.19 13.73 -6.62
CA LEU A 211 -6.68 12.98 -7.78
C LEU A 211 -6.56 13.84 -9.04
N GLN A 212 -7.48 14.79 -9.25
CA GLN A 212 -7.41 15.68 -10.40
C GLN A 212 -6.20 16.63 -10.29
N GLN A 213 -5.99 17.22 -9.11
CA GLN A 213 -4.83 18.08 -8.85
C GLN A 213 -3.51 17.34 -9.09
N LEU A 214 -3.38 16.11 -8.58
CA LEU A 214 -2.18 15.28 -8.80
C LEU A 214 -1.89 14.96 -10.28
N ARG A 215 -2.92 14.92 -11.13
CA ARG A 215 -2.74 14.71 -12.58
C ARG A 215 -2.29 15.95 -13.32
N GLU A 216 -2.64 17.11 -12.78
CA GLU A 216 -2.36 18.42 -13.40
C GLU A 216 -0.97 18.94 -13.01
N ALA A 217 -0.35 18.37 -11.98
CA ALA A 217 1.02 18.69 -11.57
C ALA A 217 1.99 18.59 -12.75
N GLY A 218 2.65 19.72 -13.06
CA GLY A 218 3.57 19.85 -14.18
C GLY A 218 4.95 19.27 -13.91
N ASP A 219 5.33 19.15 -12.63
CA ASP A 219 6.62 18.63 -12.20
C ASP A 219 6.59 18.00 -10.80
N ALA A 220 7.75 17.51 -10.36
CA ALA A 220 7.90 16.86 -9.07
C ALA A 220 7.72 17.79 -7.87
N GLU A 221 7.92 19.10 -8.04
CA GLU A 221 7.77 20.09 -6.98
C GLU A 221 6.28 20.38 -6.76
N GLU A 222 5.54 20.64 -7.84
CA GLU A 222 4.09 20.86 -7.77
C GLU A 222 3.34 19.61 -7.27
N LEU A 223 3.80 18.40 -7.60
CA LEU A 223 3.19 17.17 -7.09
C LEU A 223 3.38 16.99 -5.57
N LEU A 224 4.49 17.50 -5.04
CA LEU A 224 4.86 17.33 -3.63
C LEU A 224 4.08 18.28 -2.70
N GLU A 225 3.68 19.45 -3.19
CA GLU A 225 2.89 20.47 -2.47
C GLU A 225 1.42 20.06 -2.24
#